data_AF-I0YYB5-F1
#
_entry.id   AF-I0YYB5-F1
#
_cell.length_a   1.000
_cell.length_b   1.000
_cell.length_c   1.000
_cell.angle_alpha   90.00
_cell.angle_beta   90.00
_cell.angle_gamma   90.00
#
_symmetry.space_group_name_H-M   'P 1'
#
loop_
_entity.id
_entity.type
_entity.pdbx_description
1 polymer ?
#
loop_
_entity_poly.entity_id
_entity_poly.type
_entity_poly.pdbx_seq_one_letter_code
_entity_poly.pdbx_strand_id
1 'polypeptide(L)' 'MGARSSAVFNETLPKGVMPVAGHSQHVGVAGFTLGGGYGWGSRYFGAATDNVLSMDVVTVGGCQDS' A
#
# COMPACT_ATOMS: atom_id res chain seq x y z
N MET A 1 11.10 -8.63 5.56
CA MET A 1 9.67 -8.32 5.87
C MET A 1 9.26 -7.16 4.98
N GLY A 2 8.02 -7.12 4.47
CA GLY A 2 7.53 -6.04 3.60
C GLY A 2 7.44 -4.67 4.30
N ALA A 3 7.23 -3.61 3.51
CA ALA A 3 7.13 -2.24 4.00
C ALA A 3 5.95 -2.05 4.98
N ARG A 4 6.18 -1.23 6.00
CA ARG A 4 5.16 -0.82 6.98
C ARG A 4 4.56 0.52 6.58
N SER A 5 3.32 0.80 7.01
CA SER A 5 2.68 2.09 6.74
C SER A 5 3.56 3.28 7.16
N SER A 6 4.27 3.17 8.29
CA SER A 6 5.23 4.21 8.73
C SER A 6 6.34 4.49 7.73
N ALA A 7 6.90 3.45 7.09
CA ALA A 7 7.94 3.61 6.08
C ALA A 7 7.42 4.38 4.86
N VAL A 8 6.18 4.11 4.43
CA VAL A 8 5.56 4.84 3.32
C VAL A 8 5.28 6.29 3.71
N PHE A 9 4.78 6.54 4.91
CA PHE A 9 4.54 7.91 5.40
C PHE A 9 5.83 8.73 5.49
N ASN A 10 6.92 8.16 6.00
CA ASN A 10 8.21 8.86 6.06
C ASN A 10 8.71 9.33 4.69
N GLU A 11 8.40 8.57 3.63
CA GLU A 11 8.83 8.89 2.27
C GLU A 11 7.87 9.82 1.50
N THR A 12 6.60 9.85 1.88
CA THR A 12 5.53 10.56 1.14
C THR A 12 5.15 11.88 1.78
N LEU A 13 5.11 11.96 3.12
CA LEU A 13 4.74 13.18 3.83
C LEU A 13 5.68 14.36 3.55
N PRO A 14 7.02 14.19 3.44
CA PRO A 14 7.90 15.30 3.05
C PRO A 14 7.64 15.84 1.64
N LYS A 15 6.97 15.05 0.79
CA LYS A 15 6.57 15.41 -0.57
C LYS A 15 5.14 15.99 -0.62
N GLY A 16 4.48 16.14 0.53
CA GLY A 16 3.09 16.62 0.63
C GLY A 16 2.05 15.60 0.16
N VAL A 17 2.42 14.32 0.06
CA VAL A 17 1.54 13.24 -0.42
C VAL A 17 1.04 12.41 0.76
N MET A 18 -0.28 12.19 0.83
CA MET A 18 -0.91 11.33 1.85
C MET A 18 -1.38 10.02 1.21
N PRO A 19 -0.68 8.89 1.43
CA PRO A 19 -1.09 7.60 0.87
C PRO A 19 -2.31 7.04 1.58
N VAL A 20 -3.11 6.23 0.88
CA VAL A 20 -4.16 5.41 1.50
C VAL A 20 -3.49 4.27 2.25
N ALA A 21 -3.50 4.34 3.58
CA ALA A 21 -2.80 3.38 4.43
C ALA A 21 -3.58 3.06 5.71
N GLY A 22 -3.24 1.94 6.34
CA GLY A 22 -3.90 1.47 7.56
C GLY A 22 -3.79 2.48 8.72
N HIS A 23 -4.75 2.43 9.64
CA HIS A 23 -4.80 3.35 10.78
C HIS A 23 -3.62 3.22 11.76
N SER A 24 -2.90 2.10 11.73
CA SER A 24 -1.72 1.85 12.54
C SER A 24 -0.44 1.84 11.70
N GLN A 25 0.61 2.45 12.26
CA GLN A 25 1.94 2.57 11.67
C GLN A 25 2.60 1.21 11.38
N HIS A 26 2.24 0.17 12.13
CA HIS A 26 2.81 -1.17 12.03
C HIS A 26 2.10 -2.06 10.99
N VAL A 27 1.03 -1.59 10.35
CA VAL A 27 0.33 -2.38 9.33
C VAL A 27 1.27 -2.60 8.14
N GLY A 28 1.30 -3.82 7.63
CA GLY A 28 2.06 -4.15 6.42
C GLY A 28 1.31 -3.66 5.18
N VAL A 29 2.01 -2.91 4.33
CA VAL A 29 1.40 -2.22 3.18
C VAL A 29 0.90 -3.22 2.14
N ALA A 30 1.73 -4.20 1.77
CA ALA A 30 1.38 -5.18 0.75
C ALA A 30 0.09 -5.97 1.10
N GLY A 31 0.00 -6.49 2.33
CA GLY A 31 -1.19 -7.23 2.77
C GLY A 31 -2.42 -6.34 2.94
N PHE A 32 -2.24 -5.10 3.41
CA PHE A 32 -3.33 -4.12 3.51
C PHE A 32 -3.90 -3.79 2.14
N THR A 33 -3.04 -3.48 1.17
CA THR A 33 -3.44 -3.15 -0.20
C THR A 33 -4.05 -4.33 -0.94
N LEU A 34 -3.51 -5.55 -0.78
CA LEU A 34 -4.05 -6.74 -1.44
C LEU A 34 -5.44 -7.14 -0.89
N GLY A 35 -5.70 -6.84 0.38
CA GLY A 35 -7.00 -7.09 1.02
C GLY A 35 -8.06 -6.01 0.80
N GLY A 36 -7.81 -5.02 -0.07
CA GLY A 36 -8.67 -3.85 -0.25
C GLY A 36 -8.04 -2.59 0.34
N GLY A 37 -7.82 -2.61 1.65
CA GLY A 37 -7.08 -1.56 2.33
C GLY A 37 -7.87 -0.27 2.57
N TYR A 38 -8.87 -0.34 3.44
CA TYR A 38 -9.59 0.83 3.94
C TYR A 38 -8.89 1.42 5.16
N GLY A 39 -8.52 2.70 5.08
CA GLY A 39 -7.85 3.40 6.16
C GLY A 39 -7.86 4.91 6.00
N TRP A 40 -6.80 5.58 6.44
CA TRP A 40 -6.65 7.03 6.24
C TRP A 40 -6.70 7.37 4.76
N GLY A 41 -7.44 8.43 4.39
CA GLY A 41 -7.62 8.84 3.00
C GLY A 41 -8.65 8.04 2.20
N SER A 42 -9.14 6.90 2.71
CA SER A 42 -10.04 6.03 1.93
C SER A 42 -11.40 6.66 1.60
N ARG A 43 -11.87 7.59 2.45
CA ARG A 43 -13.08 8.38 2.20
C ARG A 43 -12.96 9.33 1.01
N TYR A 44 -11.75 9.71 0.63
CA TYR A 44 -11.48 10.65 -0.45
C TYR A 44 -10.95 9.95 -1.71
N PHE A 45 -10.17 8.88 -1.53
CA PHE A 45 -9.42 8.23 -2.62
C PHE A 45 -9.81 6.76 -2.84
N GLY A 46 -10.83 6.25 -2.15
CA GLY A 46 -11.23 4.85 -2.27
C GLY A 46 -10.34 3.88 -1.49
N ALA A 47 -10.40 2.60 -1.82
CA ALA A 47 -9.57 1.58 -1.20
C ALA A 47 -8.10 1.75 -1.63
N ALA A 48 -7.15 1.24 -0.83
CA ALA A 48 -5.74 1.25 -1.23
C ALA A 48 -5.52 0.49 -2.55
N THR A 49 -6.30 -0.56 -2.82
CA THR A 49 -6.28 -1.29 -4.10
C THR A 49 -6.66 -0.40 -5.27
N ASP A 50 -7.59 0.54 -5.10
CA ASP A 50 -8.03 1.45 -6.17
C ASP A 50 -6.93 2.42 -6.62
N ASN A 51 -5.86 2.55 -5.81
CA ASN A 51 -4.73 3.43 -6.06
C ASN A 51 -3.47 2.68 -6.52
N VAL A 52 -3.57 1.37 -6.81
CA VAL A 52 -2.45 0.55 -7.29
C VAL A 52 -2.28 0.75 -8.80
N LEU A 53 -1.11 1.19 -9.22
CA LEU A 53 -0.77 1.35 -10.64
C LEU A 53 -0.18 0.06 -11.25
N SER A 54 0.67 -0.62 -10.48
CA SER A 54 1.31 -1.87 -10.87
C SER A 54 1.76 -2.64 -9.63
N MET A 55 1.95 -3.95 -9.79
CA MET A 55 2.57 -4.83 -8.81
C MET A 55 3.41 -5.84 -9.54
N ASP A 56 4.65 -6.01 -9.08
CA ASP A 56 5.48 -7.14 -9.48
C ASP A 56 5.15 -8.35 -8.59
N VAL A 57 4.57 -9.40 -9.17
CA VAL A 57 4.12 -10.58 -8.41
C VAL A 57 4.89 -11.82 -8.86
N VAL A 58 5.27 -12.67 -7.89
CA VAL A 58 5.84 -13.98 -8.20
C VAL A 58 4.71 -15.00 -8.25
N THR A 59 4.48 -15.57 -9.43
CA THR A 59 3.47 -16.62 -9.64
C THR A 59 3.96 -17.98 -9.12
N VAL A 60 3.05 -18.96 -9.01
CA VAL A 60 3.36 -20.32 -8.48
C VAL A 60 4.50 -21.01 -9.25
N GLY A 61 4.71 -20.66 -10.53
CA GLY A 61 5.80 -21.18 -11.35
C GLY A 61 7.17 -20.51 -11.13
N GLY A 62 7.27 -19.55 -10.21
CA GLY A 62 8.50 -18.78 -9.97
C GLY A 62 8.78 -17.70 -11.03
N CYS A 63 7.85 -17.48 -11.97
CA CYS A 63 7.92 -16.40 -12.93
C CYS A 63 7.37 -15.12 -12.31
N GLN A 64 8.08 -14.00 -12.46
CA GLN A 64 7.63 -12.67 -12.06
C GLN A 64 6.94 -12.00 -13.24
N ASP A 65 5.70 -11.54 -13.05
CA ASP A 65 5.01 -10.67 -14.00
C ASP A 65 5.31 -9.19 -13.67
N SER A 66 5.63 -8.40 -14.70
CA SER A 66 5.88 -6.95 -14.63
C SER A 66 4.86 -6.17 -15.43
#